data_AF-A0AAD1C8X5-F1
#
_entry.id   AF-A0AAD1C8X5-F1
#
_cell.length_a   1.000
_cell.length_b   1.000
_cell.length_c   1.000
_cell.angle_alpha   90.00
_cell.angle_beta   90.00
_cell.angle_gamma   90.00
#
_symmetry.space_group_name_H-M   'P 1'
#
loop_
_entity.id
_entity.type
_entity.pdbx_description
1 polymer ?
#
loop_
_entity_poly.entity_id
_entity_poly.type
_entity_poly.pdbx_seq_one_letter_code
_entity_poly.pdbx_strand_id
1 'polypeptide(L)'
;MKFIKRQILDEREVQLINKAGTEAFSLLMISNFIFYIGSVFVHSGEIYAQLFLFSSIIAFLYFLERCRRLGANYFNSFTFTIWGVIAMTAFVTIMIVVQNFQVNQAIYQNNPLHAKFLLAILITFLLYLPIMLVINLLLEIIGKWQKARFEKYLSELED
;
A
#
# COMPACT_ATOMS: atom_id res chain seq x y z
N MET A 1 -2.67 -36.17 13.33
CA MET A 1 -1.81 -36.03 12.14
C MET A 1 -2.38 -35.08 11.08
N LYS A 2 -3.68 -35.14 10.74
CA LYS A 2 -4.32 -34.25 9.74
C LYS A 2 -4.27 -32.75 10.12
N PHE A 3 -4.41 -32.43 11.42
CA PHE A 3 -4.27 -31.06 11.95
C PHE A 3 -2.88 -30.46 11.75
N ILE A 4 -1.82 -31.22 12.09
CA ILE A 4 -0.43 -30.77 11.94
C ILE A 4 -0.11 -30.47 10.46
N LYS A 5 -0.59 -31.30 9.53
CA LYS A 5 -0.40 -31.05 8.09
C LYS A 5 -1.11 -29.78 7.60
N ARG A 6 -2.30 -29.44 8.13
CA ARG A 6 -2.99 -28.18 7.80
C ARG A 6 -2.24 -26.97 8.36
N GLN A 7 -1.78 -27.02 9.61
CA GLN A 7 -1.00 -25.93 10.20
C GLN A 7 0.30 -25.65 9.43
N ILE A 8 1.01 -26.69 9.00
CA ILE A 8 2.23 -26.53 8.18
C ILE A 8 1.93 -25.86 6.83
N LEU A 9 0.76 -26.15 6.24
CA LEU A 9 0.31 -25.52 5.00
C LEU A 9 -0.01 -24.03 5.20
N ASP A 10 -0.75 -23.69 6.26
CA ASP A 10 -1.09 -22.30 6.58
C ASP A 10 0.17 -21.47 6.89
N GLU A 11 1.12 -22.01 7.66
CA GLU A 11 2.39 -21.34 7.95
C GLU A 11 3.23 -21.11 6.69
N ARG A 12 3.29 -22.09 5.78
CA ARG A 12 3.98 -21.96 4.51
C ARG A 12 3.37 -20.85 3.65
N GLU A 13 2.05 -20.75 3.62
CA GLU A 13 1.36 -19.71 2.88
C GLU A 13 1.68 -18.31 3.43
N VAL A 14 1.63 -18.13 4.75
CA VAL A 14 2.03 -16.88 5.42
C VAL A 14 3.48 -16.51 5.09
N GLN A 15 4.40 -17.48 5.10
CA GLN A 15 5.80 -17.25 4.74
C GLN A 15 5.99 -16.82 3.29
N LEU A 16 5.26 -17.42 2.34
CA LEU A 16 5.33 -17.05 0.93
C LEU A 16 4.79 -15.64 0.68
N ILE A 17 3.69 -15.27 1.35
CA ILE A 17 3.11 -13.93 1.28
C ILE A 17 4.08 -12.90 1.89
N ASN A 18 4.66 -13.18 3.05
CA ASN A 18 5.65 -12.30 3.68
C ASN A 18 6.90 -12.13 2.82
N LYS A 19 7.35 -13.18 2.14
CA LYS A 19 8.47 -13.10 1.19
C LYS A 19 8.13 -12.19 0.02
N ALA A 20 7.00 -12.43 -0.66
CA ALA A 20 6.56 -11.58 -1.78
C ALA A 20 6.36 -10.13 -1.34
N GLY A 21 5.79 -9.91 -0.16
CA GLY A 21 5.60 -8.59 0.45
C GLY A 21 6.91 -7.89 0.73
N THR A 22 7.91 -8.61 1.25
CA THR A 22 9.25 -8.07 1.51
C THR A 22 9.96 -7.66 0.20
N GLU A 23 9.87 -8.49 -0.84
CA GLU A 23 10.45 -8.18 -2.16
C GLU A 23 9.75 -6.97 -2.82
N ALA A 24 8.42 -6.87 -2.71
CA ALA A 24 7.67 -5.73 -3.22
C ALA A 24 7.96 -4.44 -2.43
N PHE A 25 8.06 -4.54 -1.10
CA PHE A 25 8.40 -3.42 -0.24
C PHE A 25 9.82 -2.92 -0.47
N SER A 26 10.79 -3.81 -0.66
CA SER A 26 12.16 -3.41 -0.99
C SER A 26 12.23 -2.70 -2.35
N LEU A 27 11.51 -3.19 -3.36
CA LEU A 27 11.34 -2.50 -4.64
C LEU A 27 10.75 -1.09 -4.48
N LEU A 28 9.69 -0.96 -3.66
CA LEU A 28 9.07 0.33 -3.37
C LEU A 28 10.06 1.30 -2.71
N MET A 29 10.78 0.84 -1.68
CA MET A 29 11.73 1.67 -0.94
C MET A 29 12.90 2.11 -1.82
N ILE A 30 13.48 1.20 -2.61
CA ILE A 30 14.60 1.51 -3.50
C ILE A 30 14.16 2.48 -4.60
N SER A 31 13.01 2.25 -5.24
CA SER A 31 12.51 3.13 -6.30
C SER A 31 12.20 4.54 -5.77
N ASN A 32 11.52 4.65 -4.62
CA ASN A 32 11.25 5.93 -3.98
C ASN A 32 12.53 6.66 -3.56
N PHE A 33 13.54 5.93 -3.08
CA PHE A 33 14.84 6.51 -2.73
C PHE A 33 15.56 7.05 -3.97
N ILE A 34 15.52 6.32 -5.09
CA ILE A 34 16.07 6.79 -6.38
C ILE A 34 15.34 8.04 -6.85
N PHE A 35 14.01 8.08 -6.79
CA PHE A 35 13.24 9.27 -7.16
C PHE A 35 13.53 10.46 -6.26
N TYR A 36 13.70 10.24 -4.96
CA TYR A 36 14.13 11.28 -4.03
C TYR A 36 15.52 11.83 -4.40
N ILE A 37 16.51 10.97 -4.59
CA ILE A 37 17.85 11.38 -5.03
C ILE A 37 17.77 12.16 -6.35
N GLY A 38 17.03 11.63 -7.34
CA GLY A 38 16.81 12.29 -8.63
C GLY A 38 16.19 13.69 -8.47
N SER A 39 15.24 13.86 -7.55
CA SER A 39 14.63 15.16 -7.27
C SER A 39 15.63 16.18 -6.71
N VAL A 40 16.53 15.75 -5.81
CA VAL A 40 17.56 16.60 -5.21
C VAL A 40 18.55 17.10 -6.27
N PHE A 41 19.01 16.21 -7.16
CA PHE A 41 20.04 16.55 -8.15
C PHE A 41 19.50 17.24 -9.40
N VAL A 42 18.29 16.91 -9.86
CA VAL A 42 17.76 17.38 -11.15
C VAL A 42 16.77 18.53 -10.99
N HIS A 43 16.02 18.58 -9.89
CA HIS A 43 14.90 19.51 -9.71
C HIS A 43 14.99 20.30 -8.40
N SER A 44 16.21 20.62 -7.95
CA SER A 44 16.46 21.46 -6.77
C SER A 44 15.76 20.98 -5.48
N GLY A 45 15.46 19.68 -5.37
CA GLY A 45 14.79 19.09 -4.20
C GLY A 45 13.26 19.11 -4.23
N GLU A 46 12.64 19.46 -5.36
CA GLU A 46 11.19 19.36 -5.52
C GLU A 46 10.72 17.90 -5.55
N ILE A 47 9.97 17.49 -4.53
CA ILE A 47 9.37 16.15 -4.42
C ILE A 47 8.18 16.01 -5.37
N TYR A 48 8.34 15.22 -6.43
CA TYR A 48 7.26 14.88 -7.36
C TYR A 48 6.41 13.71 -6.85
N ALA A 49 5.37 14.00 -6.08
CA ALA A 49 4.45 12.99 -5.51
C ALA A 49 3.90 11.99 -6.56
N GLN A 50 3.74 12.43 -7.81
CA GLN A 50 3.29 11.58 -8.93
C GLN A 50 4.24 10.40 -9.20
N LEU A 51 5.55 10.61 -9.11
CA LEU A 51 6.54 9.54 -9.32
C LEU A 51 6.49 8.52 -8.18
N PHE A 52 6.29 8.97 -6.93
CA PHE A 52 6.12 8.11 -5.77
C PHE A 52 4.81 7.30 -5.82
N LEU A 53 3.75 7.86 -6.38
CA LEU A 53 2.51 7.11 -6.65
C LEU A 53 2.72 6.06 -7.74
N PHE A 54 3.46 6.41 -8.80
CA PHE A 54 3.75 5.49 -9.90
C PHE A 54 4.59 4.29 -9.45
N SER A 55 5.66 4.50 -8.66
CA SER A 55 6.42 3.39 -8.04
C SER A 55 5.55 2.53 -7.12
N SER A 56 4.65 3.15 -6.35
CA SER A 56 3.72 2.43 -5.46
C SER A 56 2.83 1.46 -6.24
N ILE A 57 2.31 1.88 -7.40
CA ILE A 57 1.51 1.03 -8.27
C ILE A 57 2.36 -0.11 -8.84
N ILE A 58 3.58 0.16 -9.30
CA ILE A 58 4.48 -0.86 -9.84
C ILE A 58 4.83 -1.91 -8.77
N ALA A 59 5.17 -1.48 -7.55
CA ALA A 59 5.47 -2.37 -6.45
C ALA A 59 4.27 -3.26 -6.08
N PHE A 60 3.06 -2.70 -6.12
CA PHE A 60 1.83 -3.45 -5.90
C PHE A 60 1.57 -4.49 -7.01
N LEU A 61 1.71 -4.13 -8.28
CA LEU A 61 1.58 -5.07 -9.39
C LEU A 61 2.63 -6.19 -9.32
N TYR A 62 3.87 -5.84 -8.96
CA TYR A 62 4.92 -6.81 -8.71
C TYR A 62 4.55 -7.79 -7.60
N PHE A 63 4.00 -7.31 -6.48
CA PHE A 63 3.52 -8.15 -5.39
C PHE A 63 2.47 -9.17 -5.89
N LEU A 64 1.47 -8.74 -6.65
CA LEU A 64 0.42 -9.62 -7.17
C LEU A 64 0.99 -10.72 -8.07
N GLU A 65 1.85 -10.35 -9.03
CA GLU A 65 2.49 -11.30 -9.94
C GLU A 65 3.43 -12.25 -9.18
N ARG A 66 4.12 -11.76 -8.16
CA ARG A 66 5.02 -12.56 -7.34
C ARG A 66 4.26 -13.60 -6.50
N CYS A 67 3.16 -13.20 -5.87
CA CYS A 67 2.30 -14.13 -5.13
C CYS A 67 1.71 -15.19 -6.07
N ARG A 68 1.27 -14.80 -7.28
CA ARG A 68 0.80 -15.73 -8.31
C ARG A 68 1.87 -16.76 -8.70
N ARG A 69 3.12 -16.34 -8.92
CA ARG A 69 4.24 -17.24 -9.25
C ARG A 69 4.62 -18.18 -8.11
N LEU A 70 4.50 -17.74 -6.88
CA LEU A 70 4.79 -18.55 -5.70
C LEU A 70 3.65 -19.50 -5.32
N GLY A 71 2.49 -19.40 -5.99
CA GLY A 71 1.30 -20.17 -5.66
C GLY A 71 0.70 -19.81 -4.29
N ALA A 72 1.00 -18.62 -3.78
CA ALA A 72 0.48 -18.12 -2.51
C ALA A 72 -0.89 -17.49 -2.74
N ASN A 73 -1.89 -17.80 -1.91
CA ASN A 73 -3.21 -17.23 -2.05
C ASN A 73 -3.28 -15.84 -1.40
N TYR A 74 -2.87 -14.83 -2.16
CA TYR A 74 -2.90 -13.43 -1.74
C TYR A 74 -4.33 -12.88 -1.55
N PHE A 75 -5.38 -13.61 -1.99
CA PHE A 75 -6.77 -13.20 -1.83
C PHE A 75 -7.24 -13.14 -0.38
N ASN A 76 -6.62 -13.91 0.52
CA ASN A 76 -6.91 -13.87 1.96
C ASN A 76 -6.24 -12.67 2.68
N SER A 77 -5.40 -11.90 1.98
CA SER A 77 -4.58 -10.82 2.55
C SER A 77 -4.85 -9.44 1.96
N PHE A 78 -5.88 -9.27 1.11
CA PHE A 78 -6.21 -7.97 0.49
C PHE A 78 -6.78 -6.92 1.45
N THR A 79 -7.12 -7.32 2.67
CA THR A 79 -7.63 -6.39 3.68
C THR A 79 -6.49 -5.83 4.52
N PHE A 80 -6.42 -4.52 4.63
CA PHE A 80 -5.61 -3.88 5.65
C PHE A 80 -6.25 -4.07 7.03
N THR A 81 -5.40 -4.32 8.03
CA THR A 81 -5.79 -4.14 9.44
C THR A 81 -6.09 -2.67 9.71
N ILE A 82 -6.75 -2.34 10.83
CA ILE A 82 -6.96 -0.94 11.23
C ILE A 82 -5.63 -0.15 11.21
N TRP A 83 -4.54 -0.76 11.68
CA TRP A 83 -3.21 -0.16 11.62
C TRP A 83 -2.70 0.06 10.20
N GLY A 84 -2.96 -0.89 9.29
CA GLY A 84 -2.66 -0.73 7.87
C GLY A 84 -3.45 0.41 7.23
N VAL A 85 -4.73 0.57 7.56
CA VAL A 85 -5.56 1.69 7.08
C VAL A 85 -5.02 3.02 7.59
N ILE A 86 -4.65 3.10 8.88
CA ILE A 86 -4.04 4.31 9.47
C ILE A 86 -2.71 4.63 8.78
N ALA A 87 -1.84 3.64 8.58
CA ALA A 87 -0.55 3.82 7.94
C ALA A 87 -0.69 4.29 6.48
N MET A 88 -1.61 3.69 5.72
CA MET A 88 -1.88 4.10 4.33
C MET A 88 -2.50 5.50 4.26
N THR A 89 -3.39 5.84 5.20
CA THR A 89 -3.97 7.19 5.29
C THR A 89 -2.89 8.23 5.60
N ALA A 90 -1.99 7.93 6.54
CA ALA A 90 -0.85 8.79 6.86
C ALA A 90 0.08 8.96 5.65
N PHE A 91 0.39 7.87 4.94
CA PHE A 91 1.21 7.92 3.73
C PHE A 91 0.61 8.84 2.66
N VAL A 92 -0.68 8.65 2.33
CA VAL A 92 -1.41 9.50 1.36
C VAL A 92 -1.46 10.95 1.84
N THR A 93 -1.69 11.18 3.13
CA THR A 93 -1.70 12.53 3.73
C THR A 93 -0.36 13.23 3.53
N ILE A 94 0.76 12.56 3.80
CA ILE A 94 2.09 13.13 3.62
C ILE A 94 2.30 13.51 2.15
N MET A 95 1.96 12.63 1.20
CA MET A 95 2.12 12.91 -0.23
C MET A 95 1.34 14.15 -0.66
N ILE A 96 0.08 14.26 -0.26
CA ILE A 96 -0.79 15.39 -0.61
C ILE A 96 -0.28 16.68 0.02
N VAL A 97 0.09 16.64 1.29
CA VAL A 97 0.47 17.83 2.04
C VAL A 97 1.86 18.34 1.62
N VAL A 98 2.79 17.46 1.24
CA VAL A 98 4.07 17.85 0.64
C VAL A 98 3.83 18.62 -0.66
N GLN A 99 2.97 18.10 -1.54
CA GLN A 99 2.61 18.80 -2.78
C GLN A 99 1.90 20.13 -2.51
N ASN A 100 0.97 20.14 -1.54
CA ASN A 100 0.28 21.36 -1.12
C ASN A 100 1.26 22.41 -0.56
N PHE A 101 2.28 22.01 0.21
CA PHE A 101 3.32 22.91 0.70
C PHE A 101 4.07 23.56 -0.45
N GLN A 102 4.49 22.76 -1.45
CA GLN A 102 5.25 23.24 -2.60
C GLN A 102 4.47 24.24 -3.45
N VAL A 103 3.16 24.01 -3.65
CA VAL A 103 2.30 24.91 -4.44
C VAL A 103 1.93 26.18 -3.65
N ASN A 104 1.68 26.05 -2.34
CA ASN A 104 1.12 27.12 -1.52
C ASN A 104 2.11 27.68 -0.48
N GLN A 105 3.41 27.71 -0.79
CA GLN A 105 4.48 28.12 0.13
C GLN A 105 4.20 29.47 0.82
N ALA A 106 3.66 30.44 0.07
CA ALA A 106 3.31 31.77 0.59
C ALA A 106 2.23 31.74 1.69
N ILE A 107 1.26 30.83 1.59
CA ILE A 107 0.18 30.68 2.60
C ILE A 107 0.75 30.15 3.93
N TYR A 108 1.79 29.32 3.84
CA TYR A 108 2.50 28.73 4.98
C TYR A 108 3.72 29.54 5.43
N GLN A 109 3.94 30.73 4.87
CA GLN A 109 5.07 31.61 5.20
C GLN A 109 6.43 30.91 5.04
N ASN A 110 6.55 30.00 4.07
CA ASN A 110 7.75 29.18 3.83
C ASN A 110 8.20 28.35 5.05
N ASN A 111 7.33 28.13 6.03
CA ASN A 111 7.66 27.41 7.25
C ASN A 111 6.79 26.13 7.39
N PRO A 112 7.39 24.94 7.35
CA PRO A 112 6.67 23.66 7.51
C PRO A 112 6.18 23.41 8.93
N LEU A 113 6.52 24.25 9.91
CA LEU A 113 5.99 24.19 11.28
C LEU A 113 4.94 25.27 11.55
N HIS A 114 4.52 26.00 10.52
CA HIS A 114 3.48 27.01 10.67
C HIS A 114 2.14 26.37 11.04
N ALA A 115 1.38 27.00 11.93
CA ALA A 115 0.12 26.45 12.46
C ALA A 115 -0.89 26.05 11.35
N LYS A 116 -0.97 26.86 10.27
CA LYS A 116 -1.83 26.55 9.11
C LYS A 116 -1.42 25.26 8.40
N PHE A 117 -0.13 24.96 8.34
CA PHE A 117 0.37 23.75 7.71
C PHE A 117 0.10 22.51 8.59
N LEU A 118 0.33 22.63 9.90
CA LEU A 118 0.00 21.57 10.86
C LEU A 118 -1.51 21.23 10.85
N LEU A 119 -2.37 22.25 10.75
CA LEU A 119 -3.81 22.06 10.57
C LEU A 119 -4.13 21.39 9.22
N ALA A 120 -3.43 21.76 8.14
CA ALA A 120 -3.62 21.11 6.84
C ALA A 120 -3.30 19.61 6.90
N ILE A 121 -2.25 19.20 7.65
CA ILE A 121 -1.96 17.78 7.90
C ILE A 121 -3.14 17.09 8.59
N LEU A 122 -3.62 17.65 9.69
CA LEU A 122 -4.71 17.06 10.48
C LEU A 122 -6.02 16.96 9.67
N ILE A 123 -6.40 18.03 8.98
CA ILE A 123 -7.62 18.08 8.18
C ILE A 123 -7.54 17.08 7.02
N THR A 124 -6.40 17.03 6.32
CA THR A 124 -6.20 16.09 5.21
C THR A 124 -6.28 14.65 5.72
N PHE A 125 -5.63 14.34 6.84
CA PHE A 125 -5.72 13.00 7.43
C PHE A 125 -7.17 12.59 7.75
N LEU A 126 -7.92 13.46 8.42
CA LEU A 126 -9.32 13.20 8.78
C LEU A 126 -10.24 13.07 7.56
N LEU A 127 -9.96 13.80 6.47
CA LEU A 127 -10.71 13.71 5.23
C LEU A 127 -10.47 12.37 4.50
N TYR A 128 -9.21 11.92 4.45
CA TYR A 128 -8.83 10.71 3.71
C TYR A 128 -9.04 9.42 4.51
N LEU A 129 -9.08 9.47 5.84
CA LEU A 129 -9.36 8.30 6.68
C LEU A 129 -10.68 7.57 6.31
N PRO A 130 -11.85 8.24 6.20
CA PRO A 130 -13.08 7.57 5.79
C PRO A 130 -13.01 7.02 4.36
N ILE A 131 -12.32 7.71 3.45
CA ILE A 131 -12.11 7.24 2.08
C ILE A 131 -11.30 5.94 2.08
N MET A 132 -10.22 5.89 2.87
CA MET A 132 -9.38 4.69 2.99
C MET A 132 -10.13 3.53 3.65
N LEU A 133 -11.03 3.79 4.60
CA LEU A 133 -11.91 2.77 5.17
C LEU A 133 -12.85 2.18 4.11
N VAL A 134 -13.45 3.03 3.26
CA VAL A 134 -14.30 2.58 2.15
C VAL A 134 -13.50 1.74 1.15
N ILE A 135 -12.29 2.17 0.79
CA ILE A 135 -11.40 1.39 -0.08
C ILE A 135 -11.09 0.04 0.55
N ASN A 136 -10.78 -0.01 1.85
CA ASN A 136 -10.49 -1.27 2.55
C ASN A 136 -11.70 -2.22 2.55
N LEU A 137 -12.91 -1.69 2.73
CA LEU A 137 -14.16 -2.47 2.63
C LEU A 137 -14.35 -3.05 1.23
N LEU A 138 -14.07 -2.27 0.17
CA LEU A 138 -14.13 -2.76 -1.21
C LEU A 138 -13.11 -3.88 -1.45
N LEU A 139 -11.88 -3.73 -0.95
CA LEU A 139 -10.86 -4.78 -1.04
C LEU A 139 -11.29 -6.06 -0.31
N GLU A 140 -11.96 -5.95 0.84
CA GLU A 140 -12.52 -7.11 1.55
C GLU A 140 -13.59 -7.83 0.73
N ILE A 141 -14.52 -7.09 0.13
CA ILE A 141 -15.58 -7.66 -0.71
C ILE A 141 -14.98 -8.36 -1.92
N ILE A 142 -14.01 -7.73 -2.60
CA ILE A 142 -13.31 -8.32 -3.75
C ILE A 142 -12.56 -9.59 -3.32
N GLY A 143 -11.86 -9.55 -2.18
CA GLY A 143 -11.13 -10.70 -1.63
C GLY A 143 -12.06 -11.89 -1.36
N LYS A 144 -13.20 -11.65 -0.70
CA LYS A 144 -14.22 -12.70 -0.44
C LYS A 144 -14.79 -13.28 -1.74
N TRP A 145 -15.12 -12.42 -2.69
CA TRP A 145 -15.67 -12.85 -3.98
C TRP A 145 -14.68 -13.70 -4.79
N GLN A 146 -13.42 -13.28 -4.85
CA GLN A 146 -12.36 -14.06 -5.50
C GLN A 146 -12.15 -15.39 -4.81
N LYS A 147 -12.10 -15.42 -3.48
CA LYS A 147 -11.95 -16.65 -2.70
C LYS A 147 -13.08 -17.66 -3.02
N ALA A 148 -14.33 -17.22 -2.99
CA ALA A 148 -15.47 -18.07 -3.33
C ALA A 148 -15.37 -18.61 -4.77
N ARG A 149 -14.91 -17.79 -5.72
CA ARG A 149 -14.66 -18.20 -7.10
C ARG A 149 -13.55 -19.26 -7.19
N PHE A 150 -12.44 -19.09 -6.47
CA PHE A 150 -11.34 -20.06 -6.44
C PHE A 150 -11.75 -21.40 -5.81
N GLU A 151 -12.47 -21.37 -4.68
CA GLU A 151 -12.97 -22.58 -4.04
C GLU A 151 -13.89 -23.39 -4.96
N LYS A 152 -14.76 -22.70 -5.73
CA LYS A 152 -15.60 -23.35 -6.74
C LYS A 152 -14.79 -24.00 -7.87
N TYR A 153 -13.75 -23.31 -8.38
CA TYR A 153 -12.87 -23.91 -9.39
C TYR A 153 -12.13 -25.15 -8.87
N LEU A 154 -11.72 -25.16 -7.60
CA LEU A 154 -11.07 -26.31 -7.00
C LEU A 154 -12.02 -27.50 -6.86
N SER A 155 -13.28 -27.29 -6.43
CA SER A 155 -14.25 -28.38 -6.36
C SER A 155 -14.55 -28.99 -7.73
N GLU A 156 -14.62 -28.18 -8.79
CA GLU A 156 -14.84 -28.67 -10.16
C GLU A 156 -13.64 -29.45 -10.74
N LEU A 157 -12.44 -29.31 -10.15
CA LEU A 157 -11.23 -30.05 -10.54
C LEU A 157 -11.04 -31.35 -9.74
N GLU A 158 -11.68 -31.47 -8.58
CA GLU A 158 -11.63 -32.65 -7.72
C GLU A 158 -12.69 -33.70 -8.07
N ASP A 159 -13.76 -33.30 -8.77
CA ASP A 159 -14.80 -34.17 -9.36
C ASP A 159 -14.41 -34.72 -10.76
#